data_AF-A0A9N8K312-F1
#
_entry.id   AF-A0A9N8K312-F1
#
_cell.length_a   1.000
_cell.length_b   1.000
_cell.length_c   1.000
_cell.angle_alpha   90.00
_cell.angle_beta   90.00
_cell.angle_gamma   90.00
#
_symmetry.space_group_name_H-M   'P 1'
#
loop_
_entity.id
_entity.type
_entity.pdbx_description
1 polymer ?
#
loop_
_entity_poly.entity_id
_entity_poly.type
_entity_poly.pdbx_seq_one_letter_code
_entity_poly.pdbx_strand_id
1 'polypeptide(L)'
;MQGCVLSSQMATGVGASLQNKIIRNEAIFALGVLLIELGLNRSFEECKRTKNIDTTATNVVDDYDVADTLIEDVFDEVGDPYGNAVQRCIRFAFPGRDTTKNFSHATFRQYFHNLVVAPIEATLSTTIS
;
A
#
# COMPACT_ATOMS: atom_id res chain seq x y z
N MET A 1 -5.01 -19.18 50.42
CA MET A 1 -5.88 -18.55 49.40
C MET A 1 -5.01 -17.53 48.68
N GLN A 2 -4.41 -17.89 47.53
CA GLN A 2 -4.83 -17.43 46.18
C GLN A 2 -4.82 -15.90 46.04
N GLY A 3 -4.19 -15.25 45.07
CA GLY A 3 -3.51 -15.66 43.82
C GLY A 3 -2.45 -14.60 43.44
N CYS A 4 -1.40 -14.96 42.71
CA CYS A 4 -1.34 -15.09 41.24
C CYS A 4 -1.12 -13.73 40.54
N VAL A 5 0.15 -13.52 40.17
CA VAL A 5 0.78 -12.79 39.03
C VAL A 5 -0.14 -12.01 38.06
N LEU A 6 0.24 -10.85 37.50
CA LEU A 6 1.19 -10.72 36.39
C LEU A 6 1.45 -9.23 36.07
N SER A 7 2.71 -8.96 35.72
CA SER A 7 3.21 -7.79 35.02
C SER A 7 2.36 -7.37 33.82
N SER A 8 2.35 -6.07 33.51
CA SER A 8 2.30 -5.62 32.11
C SER A 8 3.41 -4.61 31.89
N GLN A 9 4.49 -5.13 31.30
CA GLN A 9 5.58 -4.37 30.74
C GLN A 9 5.17 -3.85 29.36
N MET A 10 5.57 -2.60 29.09
CA MET A 10 6.29 -2.12 27.91
C MET A 10 5.90 -2.70 26.53
N ALA A 11 5.32 -1.85 25.68
CA ALA A 11 5.54 -1.91 24.24
C ALA A 11 5.17 -0.57 23.58
N THR A 12 6.11 0.38 23.55
CA THR A 12 5.97 1.56 22.67
C THR A 12 7.36 2.08 22.37
N GLY A 13 7.91 1.67 21.22
CA GLY A 13 9.23 2.13 20.79
C GLY A 13 9.88 1.40 19.63
N VAL A 14 9.34 0.25 19.18
CA VAL A 14 9.93 -0.53 18.07
C VAL A 14 9.07 -0.51 16.79
N GLY A 15 7.76 -0.25 16.90
CA GLY A 15 6.83 -0.25 15.76
C GLY A 15 7.10 0.86 14.72
N ALA A 16 7.24 2.11 15.16
CA ALA A 16 7.40 3.27 14.26
C ALA A 16 8.71 3.25 13.43
N SER A 17 9.73 2.53 13.89
CA SER A 17 11.05 2.44 13.23
C SER A 17 11.06 1.45 12.07
N LEU A 18 10.36 0.31 12.20
CA LEU A 18 10.22 -0.67 11.12
C LEU A 18 9.21 -0.21 10.06
N GLN A 19 8.14 0.45 10.49
CA GLN A 19 7.14 1.09 9.63
C GLN A 19 7.79 2.04 8.61
N ASN A 20 8.66 2.95 9.08
CA ASN A 20 9.38 3.89 8.22
C ASN A 20 10.44 3.24 7.31
N LYS A 21 10.88 2.02 7.61
CA LYS A 21 11.90 1.32 6.81
C LYS A 21 11.29 0.63 5.59
N ILE A 22 10.03 0.23 5.69
CA ILE A 22 9.30 -0.49 4.63
C ILE A 22 8.47 0.49 3.81
N ILE A 23 7.73 1.38 4.48
CA ILE A 23 6.92 2.40 3.82
C ILE A 23 7.73 3.70 3.73
N ARG A 24 8.23 3.99 2.53
CA ARG A 24 9.00 5.22 2.24
C ARG A 24 8.14 6.49 2.24
N ASN A 25 6.84 6.36 1.97
CA ASN A 25 5.88 7.45 2.02
C ASN A 25 4.50 6.90 2.33
N GLU A 26 4.01 7.18 3.54
CA GLU A 26 2.74 6.66 4.07
C GLU A 26 1.54 7.09 3.23
N ALA A 27 1.51 8.34 2.75
CA ALA A 27 0.40 8.83 1.94
C ALA A 27 0.32 8.12 0.58
N ILE A 28 1.46 7.86 -0.07
CA ILE A 28 1.50 7.13 -1.34
C ILE A 28 1.15 5.66 -1.14
N PHE A 29 1.58 5.05 -0.03
CA PHE A 29 1.20 3.68 0.30
C PHE A 29 -0.31 3.56 0.55
N ALA A 30 -0.89 4.45 1.36
CA ALA A 30 -2.33 4.49 1.62
C ALA A 30 -3.13 4.70 0.34
N LEU A 31 -2.63 5.54 -0.58
CA LEU A 31 -3.21 5.66 -1.92
C LEU A 31 -3.16 4.33 -2.69
N GLY A 32 -2.04 3.61 -2.65
CA GLY A 32 -1.92 2.29 -3.29
C GLY A 32 -2.94 1.29 -2.75
N VAL A 33 -3.13 1.23 -1.43
CA VAL A 33 -4.16 0.38 -0.79
C VAL A 33 -5.56 0.78 -1.26
N LEU A 34 -5.89 2.07 -1.26
CA LEU A 34 -7.18 2.55 -1.73
C LEU A 34 -7.44 2.17 -3.20
N LEU A 35 -6.41 2.25 -4.05
CA LEU A 35 -6.52 1.87 -5.46
C LEU A 35 -6.73 0.37 -5.66
N ILE A 36 -6.18 -0.48 -4.78
CA ILE A 36 -6.47 -1.92 -4.75
C ILE A 36 -7.96 -2.13 -4.42
N GLU A 37 -8.46 -1.47 -3.36
CA GLU A 37 -9.87 -1.60 -2.96
C GLU A 37 -10.83 -1.19 -4.06
N LEU A 38 -10.54 -0.07 -4.73
CA LEU A 38 -11.32 0.40 -5.87
C LEU A 38 -11.22 -0.53 -7.07
N GLY A 39 -10.04 -1.09 -7.35
CA GLY A 39 -9.80 -1.99 -8.48
C GLY A 39 -10.51 -3.34 -8.33
N LEU A 40 -10.46 -3.92 -7.14
CA LEU A 40 -11.06 -5.22 -6.83
C LEU A 40 -12.51 -5.14 -6.36
N ASN A 41 -13.01 -3.91 -6.14
CA ASN A 41 -14.33 -3.61 -5.58
C ASN A 41 -14.61 -4.37 -4.26
N ARG A 42 -13.59 -4.50 -3.42
CA ARG A 42 -13.62 -5.17 -2.11
C ARG A 42 -12.78 -4.38 -1.13
N SER A 43 -13.15 -4.42 0.15
CA SER A 43 -12.33 -3.78 1.18
C SER A 43 -11.01 -4.52 1.37
N PHE A 44 -9.96 -3.81 1.76
CA PHE A 44 -8.65 -4.40 2.01
C PHE A 44 -8.71 -5.46 3.11
N GLU A 45 -9.54 -5.24 4.13
CA GLU A 45 -9.79 -6.21 5.22
C GLU A 45 -10.45 -7.51 4.72
N GLU A 46 -11.34 -7.41 3.74
CA GLU A 46 -11.93 -8.58 3.10
C GLU A 46 -10.90 -9.35 2.29
N CYS A 47 -10.09 -8.64 1.49
CA CYS A 47 -8.99 -9.22 0.74
C CYS A 47 -7.98 -9.94 1.67
N LYS A 48 -7.59 -9.31 2.77
CA LYS A 48 -6.69 -9.88 3.79
C LYS A 48 -7.25 -11.18 4.37
N ARG A 49 -8.54 -11.22 4.69
CA ARG A 49 -9.22 -12.44 5.17
C ARG A 49 -9.23 -13.56 4.13
N THR A 50 -9.48 -13.24 2.86
CA THR A 50 -9.56 -14.26 1.79
C THR A 50 -8.22 -14.92 1.47
N LYS A 51 -7.10 -14.21 1.64
CA LYS A 51 -5.76 -14.77 1.42
C LYS A 51 -5.27 -15.66 2.58
N ASN A 52 -6.14 -15.98 3.57
CA ASN A 52 -5.83 -16.79 4.76
C ASN A 52 -4.57 -16.31 5.51
N ILE A 53 -4.31 -15.01 5.45
CA ILE A 53 -3.30 -14.37 6.30
C ILE A 53 -3.99 -14.21 7.64
N ASP A 54 -3.94 -15.28 8.45
CA ASP A 54 -4.54 -15.44 9.78
C ASP A 54 -3.79 -14.54 10.77
N THR A 55 -3.81 -13.25 10.49
CA THR A 55 -2.96 -12.27 11.14
C THR A 55 -3.86 -11.45 12.04
N THR A 56 -3.96 -11.89 13.28
CA THR A 56 -4.42 -11.09 14.42
C THR A 56 -3.51 -9.87 14.66
N ALA A 57 -2.43 -9.70 13.91
CA ALA A 57 -1.50 -8.59 13.98
C ALA A 57 -1.90 -7.44 13.03
N THR A 58 -2.16 -6.30 13.62
CA THR A 58 -2.28 -4.98 12.99
C THR A 58 -0.90 -4.37 12.71
N ASN A 59 0.03 -5.17 12.17
CA ASN A 59 1.38 -4.69 11.88
C ASN A 59 1.50 -4.32 10.40
N VAL A 60 2.09 -3.15 10.16
CA VAL A 60 2.27 -2.54 8.83
C VAL A 60 3.07 -3.42 7.86
N VAL A 61 3.91 -4.31 8.38
CA VAL A 61 4.65 -5.31 7.57
C VAL A 61 3.67 -6.27 6.90
N ASP A 62 2.71 -6.78 7.66
CA ASP A 62 1.71 -7.73 7.16
C ASP A 62 0.81 -7.05 6.13
N ASP A 63 0.46 -5.77 6.35
CA ASP A 63 -0.33 -5.00 5.39
C ASP A 63 0.44 -4.73 4.09
N TYR A 64 1.75 -4.51 4.16
CA TYR A 64 2.59 -4.41 2.96
C TYR A 64 2.60 -5.72 2.18
N ASP A 65 2.81 -6.86 2.83
CA ASP A 65 2.90 -8.16 2.15
C ASP A 65 1.56 -8.57 1.52
N VAL A 66 0.44 -8.29 2.21
CA VAL A 66 -0.91 -8.45 1.67
C VAL A 66 -1.09 -7.55 0.45
N ALA A 67 -0.79 -6.25 0.56
CA ALA A 67 -0.94 -5.32 -0.55
C ALA A 67 -0.05 -5.69 -1.74
N ASP A 68 1.17 -6.18 -1.51
CA ASP A 68 2.08 -6.61 -2.56
C ASP A 68 1.54 -7.82 -3.33
N THR A 69 0.89 -8.76 -2.62
CA THR A 69 0.25 -9.94 -3.22
C THR A 69 -0.99 -9.55 -4.03
N LEU A 70 -1.79 -8.60 -3.54
CA LEU A 70 -3.02 -8.15 -4.21
C LEU A 70 -2.76 -7.38 -5.51
N ILE A 71 -1.52 -6.94 -5.75
CA ILE A 71 -1.15 -6.32 -7.03
C ILE A 71 -1.40 -7.28 -8.20
N GLU A 72 -1.14 -8.59 -8.04
CA GLU A 72 -1.39 -9.58 -9.08
C GLU A 72 -2.89 -9.67 -9.41
N ASP A 73 -3.74 -9.73 -8.39
CA ASP A 73 -5.20 -9.73 -8.55
C ASP A 73 -5.66 -8.45 -9.30
N VAL A 74 -5.06 -7.28 -9.02
CA VAL A 74 -5.36 -6.02 -9.73
C VAL A 74 -4.92 -6.05 -11.19
N PHE A 75 -3.77 -6.66 -11.50
CA PHE A 75 -3.35 -6.87 -12.88
C PHE A 75 -4.36 -7.72 -13.65
N ASP A 76 -4.85 -8.79 -13.02
CA ASP A 76 -5.81 -9.71 -13.65
C ASP A 76 -7.20 -9.07 -13.84
N GLU A 77 -7.69 -8.30 -12.87
CA GLU A 77 -9.05 -7.73 -12.91
C GLU A 77 -9.14 -6.38 -13.65
N VAL A 78 -8.15 -5.50 -13.51
CA VAL A 78 -8.19 -4.12 -14.02
C VAL A 78 -7.25 -3.89 -15.21
N GLY A 79 -6.16 -4.65 -15.28
CA GLY A 79 -5.19 -4.62 -16.37
C GLY A 79 -3.93 -3.78 -16.11
N ASP A 80 -2.98 -3.94 -17.02
CA ASP A 80 -1.59 -3.49 -16.85
C ASP A 80 -1.40 -2.01 -16.49
N PRO A 81 -2.06 -1.03 -17.14
CA PRO A 81 -1.79 0.38 -16.85
C PRO A 81 -2.14 0.75 -15.40
N TYR A 82 -3.25 0.20 -14.89
CA TYR A 82 -3.72 0.43 -13.54
C TYR A 82 -2.89 -0.36 -12.53
N GLY A 83 -2.64 -1.65 -12.78
CA GLY A 83 -1.79 -2.49 -11.92
C GLY A 83 -0.38 -1.93 -11.76
N ASN A 84 0.22 -1.38 -12.82
CA ASN A 84 1.51 -0.71 -12.76
C ASN A 84 1.49 0.55 -11.89
N ALA A 85 0.41 1.34 -11.93
CA ALA A 85 0.24 2.50 -11.07
C ALA A 85 0.15 2.09 -9.59
N VAL A 86 -0.66 1.09 -9.28
CA VAL A 86 -0.81 0.52 -7.93
C VAL A 86 0.52 -0.01 -7.40
N GLN A 87 1.23 -0.82 -8.18
CA GLN A 87 2.53 -1.37 -7.80
C GLN A 87 3.53 -0.28 -7.43
N ARG A 88 3.55 0.83 -8.18
CA ARG A 88 4.45 1.96 -7.87
C ARG A 88 4.10 2.64 -6.57
N CYS A 89 2.81 2.74 -6.24
CA CYS A 89 2.36 3.29 -4.97
C CYS A 89 2.76 2.40 -3.79
N ILE A 90 2.51 1.08 -3.87
CA ILE A 90 2.84 0.13 -2.81
C ILE A 90 4.36 0.01 -2.60
N ARG A 91 5.12 -0.24 -3.68
CA ARG A 91 6.57 -0.46 -3.61
C ARG A 91 7.39 0.83 -3.56
N PHE A 92 6.74 1.99 -3.72
CA PHE A 92 7.38 3.29 -3.91
C PHE A 92 8.43 3.29 -5.06
N ALA A 93 8.13 2.58 -6.14
CA ALA A 93 9.06 2.30 -7.25
C ALA A 93 9.08 3.41 -8.31
N PHE A 94 9.55 4.61 -7.92
CA PHE A 94 9.67 5.75 -8.83
C PHE A 94 11.11 5.95 -9.36
N PRO A 95 11.28 6.52 -10.57
CA PRO A 95 12.60 6.86 -11.11
C PRO A 95 13.34 7.90 -10.25
N GLY A 96 14.68 7.87 -10.30
CA GLY A 96 15.55 8.87 -9.66
C GLY A 96 16.19 8.43 -8.35
N ARG A 97 16.92 9.35 -7.71
CA ARG A 97 17.54 9.13 -6.39
C ARG A 97 16.52 9.36 -5.29
N ASP A 98 16.62 8.64 -4.18
CA ASP A 98 15.63 8.74 -3.09
C ASP A 98 15.50 10.15 -2.52
N THR A 99 16.59 10.93 -2.47
CA THR A 99 16.55 12.35 -2.07
C THR A 99 15.71 13.24 -2.97
N THR A 100 15.46 12.82 -4.22
CA THR A 100 14.67 13.56 -5.22
C THR A 100 13.24 13.06 -5.36
N LYS A 101 12.89 11.93 -4.73
CA LYS A 101 11.56 11.30 -4.80
C LYS A 101 10.58 11.90 -3.79
N ASN A 102 10.33 13.19 -3.90
CA ASN A 102 9.38 13.90 -3.06
C ASN A 102 8.68 15.02 -3.85
N PHE A 103 7.49 15.41 -3.40
CA PHE A 103 6.62 16.34 -4.12
C PHE A 103 7.13 17.78 -4.17
N SER A 104 8.18 18.14 -3.44
CA SER A 104 8.83 19.46 -3.58
C SER A 104 9.53 19.60 -4.93
N HIS A 105 9.99 18.48 -5.53
CA HIS A 105 10.62 18.49 -6.84
C HIS A 105 9.60 18.36 -7.97
N ALA A 106 9.62 19.33 -8.90
CA ALA A 106 8.74 19.34 -10.07
C ALA A 106 8.84 18.05 -10.90
N THR A 107 10.06 17.52 -11.05
CA THR A 107 10.31 16.28 -11.76
C THR A 107 9.60 15.09 -11.15
N PHE A 108 9.57 14.98 -9.81
CA PHE A 108 8.83 13.90 -9.15
C PHE A 108 7.33 14.07 -9.30
N ARG A 109 6.80 15.31 -9.22
CA ARG A 109 5.38 15.58 -9.49
C ARG A 109 4.99 15.13 -10.91
N GLN A 110 5.83 15.40 -11.90
CA GLN A 110 5.62 14.97 -13.27
C GLN A 110 5.68 13.45 -13.42
N TYR A 111 6.66 12.78 -12.79
CA TYR A 111 6.71 11.32 -12.79
C TYR A 111 5.49 10.69 -12.13
N PHE A 112 5.08 11.22 -10.97
CA PHE A 112 3.91 10.74 -10.27
C PHE A 112 2.65 10.90 -11.11
N HIS A 113 2.46 12.06 -11.73
CA HIS A 113 1.35 12.29 -12.65
C HIS A 113 1.35 11.28 -13.82
N ASN A 114 2.47 11.14 -14.52
CA ASN A 114 2.54 10.32 -15.73
C ASN A 114 2.46 8.82 -15.46
N LEU A 115 2.96 8.36 -14.31
CA LEU A 115 3.06 6.94 -13.99
C LEU A 115 1.93 6.43 -13.09
N VAL A 116 1.20 7.31 -12.44
CA VAL A 116 0.11 6.95 -11.50
C VAL A 116 -1.20 7.60 -11.94
N VAL A 117 -1.25 8.93 -11.98
CA VAL A 117 -2.51 9.66 -12.21
C VAL A 117 -3.06 9.41 -13.62
N ALA A 118 -2.26 9.64 -14.67
CA ALA A 118 -2.73 9.52 -16.05
C ALA A 118 -3.21 8.10 -16.42
N PRO A 119 -2.52 7.00 -16.04
CA PRO A 119 -3.03 5.65 -16.25
C PRO A 119 -4.36 5.38 -15.53
N ILE A 120 -4.51 5.83 -14.28
CA ILE A 120 -5.75 5.65 -13.50
C ILE A 120 -6.91 6.40 -14.15
N GLU A 121 -6.71 7.66 -14.51
CA GLU A 121 -7.74 8.48 -15.18
C GLU A 121 -8.17 7.87 -16.51
N ALA A 122 -7.23 7.34 -17.29
CA ALA A 122 -7.52 6.67 -18.55
C ALA A 122 -8.38 5.40 -18.36
N THR A 123 -8.04 4.58 -17.37
CA THR A 123 -8.83 3.38 -17.03
C THR A 123 -10.24 3.76 -16.61
N LEU A 124 -10.41 4.69 -15.66
CA LEU A 124 -11.72 5.10 -15.16
C LEU A 124 -12.60 5.75 -16.24
N SER A 125 -12.00 6.53 -17.14
CA SER A 125 -12.71 7.11 -18.27
C SER A 125 -13.23 6.06 -19.26
N THR A 126 -12.57 4.91 -19.34
CA THR A 126 -12.97 3.80 -20.21
C THR A 126 -14.09 2.97 -19.57
N THR A 127 -14.08 2.81 -18.25
CA THR A 127 -15.08 2.02 -17.50
C THR A 127 -16.43 2.72 -17.36
N ILE A 128 -16.49 4.05 -17.46
CA ILE A 128 -17.71 4.86 -17.25
C ILE A 128 -18.40 5.28 -18.57
N SER A 129 -17.80 4.99 -19.74
CA SER A 129 -18.40 5.28 -21.05
C SER A 129 -19.21 4.12 -21.62
#